data_AF-J9E7N0-F1
#
_entry.id   AF-J9E7N0-F1
#
_cell.length_a   1.000
_cell.length_b   1.000
_cell.length_c   1.000
_cell.angle_alpha   90.00
_cell.angle_beta   90.00
_cell.angle_gamma   90.00
#
_symmetry.space_group_name_H-M   'P 1'
#
loop_
_entity.id
_entity.type
_entity.pdbx_description
1 polymer ?
#
loop_
_entity_poly.entity_id
_entity_poly.type
_entity_poly.pdbx_seq_one_letter_code
_entity_poly.pdbx_strand_id
1 'polypeptide(L)'
;MDMGKVVRTIDVETNVPDFSSLMLNRTSLNALAKAGFIKPSPVQAQAIPFGMLGLDLLVQAKSGTGKTMVFSLLAVENLNWLKAELT
;
A
#
# COMPACT_ATOMS: atom_id res chain seq x y z
N MET A 1 20.22 9.76 12.59
CA MET A 1 20.52 10.57 11.39
C MET A 1 19.20 10.99 10.79
N ASP A 2 18.82 12.25 11.01
CA ASP A 2 17.68 12.86 10.35
C ASP A 2 18.12 13.23 8.92
N MET A 3 17.92 12.32 7.97
CA MET A 3 18.02 12.65 6.56
C MET A 3 16.81 13.50 6.23
N GLY A 4 17.01 14.83 6.18
CA GLY A 4 15.95 15.81 5.90
C GLY A 4 14.98 15.27 4.86
N LYS A 5 13.68 15.23 5.21
CA LYS A 5 12.63 14.53 4.46
C LYS A 5 12.66 14.92 2.98
N VAL A 6 13.33 14.11 2.16
CA VAL A 6 13.28 14.25 0.70
C VAL A 6 11.90 13.80 0.26
N VAL A 7 11.02 14.76 0.00
CA VAL A 7 9.68 14.49 -0.54
C VAL A 7 9.83 14.02 -1.98
N ARG A 8 9.68 12.72 -2.22
CA ARG A 8 9.88 12.10 -3.55
C ARG A 8 8.66 12.15 -4.47
N THR A 9 7.59 12.80 -4.02
CA THR A 9 6.26 12.75 -4.64
C THR A 9 5.62 14.13 -4.74
N ILE A 10 6.42 15.20 -4.77
CA ILE A 10 5.92 16.58 -4.87
C ILE A 10 5.15 16.83 -6.18
N ASP A 11 5.45 16.03 -7.20
CA ASP A 11 4.89 16.08 -8.54
C ASP A 11 3.61 15.25 -8.72
N VAL A 12 3.09 14.61 -7.66
CA VAL A 12 1.94 13.70 -7.75
C VAL A 12 0.93 14.00 -6.65
N GLU A 13 -0.27 14.41 -7.05
CA GLU A 13 -1.39 14.61 -6.13
C GLU A 13 -2.07 13.28 -5.75
N THR A 14 -2.54 13.20 -4.50
CA THR A 14 -3.38 12.09 -4.03
C THR A 14 -4.32 12.58 -2.93
N ASN A 15 -5.59 12.17 -3.01
CA ASN A 15 -6.63 12.56 -2.05
C ASN A 15 -7.02 11.41 -1.12
N VAL A 16 -6.16 10.39 -0.97
CA VAL A 16 -6.40 9.25 -0.09
C VAL A 16 -5.70 9.50 1.26
N PRO A 17 -6.45 9.81 2.33
CA PRO A 17 -5.85 10.25 3.59
C PRO A 17 -5.29 9.10 4.43
N ASP A 18 -5.79 7.87 4.26
CA ASP A 18 -5.50 6.71 5.11
C ASP A 18 -5.55 5.37 4.36
N PHE A 19 -5.00 4.33 4.97
CA PHE A 19 -5.06 2.97 4.43
C PHE A 19 -6.42 2.31 4.59
N SER A 20 -7.26 2.76 5.53
CA SER A 20 -8.58 2.16 5.77
C SER A 20 -9.54 2.37 4.60
N SER A 21 -9.34 3.38 3.77
CA SER A 21 -10.11 3.58 2.53
C SER A 21 -9.68 2.69 1.37
N LEU A 22 -8.71 1.78 1.55
CA LEU A 22 -8.12 0.97 0.47
C LEU A 22 -8.58 -0.50 0.47
N MET A 23 -9.73 -0.80 1.10
CA MET A 23 -10.34 -2.14 1.11
C MET A 23 -9.46 -3.26 1.68
N LEU A 24 -8.52 -2.92 2.57
CA LEU A 24 -7.59 -3.87 3.19
C LEU A 24 -8.23 -4.63 4.35
N ASN A 25 -7.74 -5.84 4.61
CA ASN A 25 -8.15 -6.60 5.78
C ASN A 25 -7.73 -5.88 7.08
N ARG A 26 -8.53 -6.02 8.14
CA ARG A 26 -8.25 -5.45 9.47
C ARG A 26 -6.91 -5.93 10.03
N THR A 27 -6.52 -7.17 9.78
CA THR A 27 -5.19 -7.70 10.20
C THR A 27 -4.06 -6.93 9.52
N SER A 28 -4.18 -6.66 8.23
CA SER A 28 -3.21 -5.88 7.45
C SER A 28 -3.17 -4.42 7.88
N LEU A 29 -4.32 -3.78 8.13
CA LEU A 29 -4.38 -2.42 8.66
C LEU A 29 -3.63 -2.29 9.99
N ASN A 30 -3.83 -3.26 10.90
CA ASN A 30 -3.11 -3.31 12.17
C ASN A 30 -1.61 -3.53 11.98
N ALA A 31 -1.21 -4.39 11.04
CA ALA A 31 0.18 -4.66 10.74
C ALA A 31 0.90 -3.44 10.16
N LEU A 32 0.24 -2.73 9.23
CA LEU A 32 0.73 -1.48 8.64
C LEU A 32 0.95 -0.41 9.71
N ALA A 33 -0.02 -0.21 10.59
CA ALA A 33 0.10 0.74 11.70
C ALA A 33 1.27 0.37 12.64
N LYS A 34 1.40 -0.90 13.02
CA LYS A 34 2.52 -1.39 13.86
C LYS A 34 3.88 -1.22 13.19
N ALA A 35 3.95 -1.36 11.86
CA ALA A 35 5.16 -1.16 11.07
C ALA A 35 5.46 0.33 10.78
N GLY A 36 4.61 1.26 11.25
CA GLY A 36 4.82 2.70 11.09
C GLY A 36 4.31 3.28 9.77
N PHE A 37 3.49 2.55 9.01
CA PHE A 37 2.82 3.08 7.83
C PHE A 37 1.56 3.86 8.23
N ILE A 38 1.68 5.18 8.28
CA ILE A 38 0.61 6.08 8.76
C ILE A 38 -0.32 6.53 7.62
N LYS A 39 0.26 6.89 6.46
CA LYS A 39 -0.48 7.35 5.28
C LYS A 39 0.07 6.71 4.02
N PRO A 40 -0.77 6.36 3.04
CA PRO A 40 -0.29 5.86 1.77
C PRO A 40 0.44 6.96 1.00
N SER A 41 1.53 6.59 0.32
CA SER A 41 2.12 7.45 -0.71
C SER A 41 1.22 7.46 -1.96
N PRO A 42 1.36 8.43 -2.89
CA PRO A 42 0.53 8.47 -4.09
C PRO A 42 0.54 7.17 -4.91
N VAL A 43 1.72 6.55 -5.08
CA VAL A 43 1.82 5.28 -5.81
C VAL A 43 1.12 4.13 -5.07
N GLN A 44 1.12 4.13 -3.74
CA GLN A 44 0.43 3.12 -2.93
C GLN A 44 -1.08 3.32 -3.01
N ALA A 45 -1.54 4.56 -2.82
CA ALA A 45 -2.95 4.94 -2.90
C ALA A 45 -3.58 4.59 -4.25
N GLN A 46 -2.84 4.76 -5.35
CA GLN A 46 -3.32 4.41 -6.68
C GLN A 46 -3.23 2.90 -6.96
N ALA A 47 -2.14 2.23 -6.60
CA ALA A 47 -1.92 0.85 -7.00
C ALA A 47 -2.71 -0.17 -6.15
N ILE A 48 -2.86 0.07 -4.85
CA ILE A 48 -3.47 -0.90 -3.92
C ILE A 48 -4.90 -1.27 -4.34
N PRO A 49 -5.83 -0.33 -4.64
CA PRO A 49 -7.20 -0.69 -5.02
C PRO A 49 -7.26 -1.61 -6.24
N PHE A 50 -6.47 -1.35 -7.29
CA PHE A 50 -6.45 -2.20 -8.48
C PHE A 50 -5.85 -3.58 -8.20
N GLY A 51 -4.84 -3.66 -7.33
CA GLY A 51 -4.28 -4.93 -6.90
C GLY A 51 -5.26 -5.76 -6.07
N MET A 52 -6.05 -5.11 -5.21
CA MET A 52 -7.12 -5.77 -4.45
C MET A 52 -8.26 -6.29 -5.35
N LEU A 53 -8.41 -5.75 -6.56
CA LEU A 53 -9.32 -6.27 -7.59
C LEU A 53 -8.73 -7.47 -8.36
N GLY A 54 -7.50 -7.89 -8.08
CA GLY A 54 -6.83 -9.01 -8.75
C GLY A 54 -6.32 -8.68 -10.15
N LEU A 55 -6.15 -7.40 -10.49
CA LEU A 55 -5.63 -6.97 -11.79
C LEU A 55 -4.10 -7.03 -11.82
N ASP A 56 -3.54 -7.36 -12.99
CA ASP A 56 -2.11 -7.20 -13.24
C ASP A 56 -1.74 -5.71 -13.28
N LEU A 57 -0.65 -5.36 -12.58
CA LEU A 57 -0.24 -3.97 -12.39
C LEU A 57 1.12 -3.68 -13.02
N LEU A 58 1.18 -2.63 -13.85
CA LEU A 58 2.44 -1.96 -14.20
C LEU A 58 2.58 -0.69 -13.37
N VAL A 59 3.51 -0.69 -12.41
CA VAL A 59 3.69 0.40 -11.45
C VAL A 59 5.02 1.13 -11.67
N GLN A 60 4.95 2.36 -12.19
CA GLN A 60 6.11 3.23 -12.38
C GLN A 60 6.14 4.34 -11.34
N ALA A 61 7.21 4.39 -10.53
CA ALA A 61 7.46 5.49 -9.60
C ALA A 61 8.94 5.56 -9.22
N LYS A 62 9.39 6.68 -8.63
CA LYS A 62 10.77 6.86 -8.14
C LYS A 62 11.15 5.82 -7.06
N SER A 63 12.44 5.60 -6.83
CA SER A 63 12.88 4.71 -5.74
C SER A 63 12.49 5.28 -4.37
N GLY A 64 12.18 4.41 -3.41
CA GLY A 64 11.76 4.79 -2.06
C GLY A 64 10.44 5.56 -1.97
N THR A 65 9.56 5.44 -2.97
CA THR A 65 8.14 5.87 -2.89
C THR A 65 7.22 4.76 -2.38
N GLY A 66 7.76 3.58 -2.08
CA GLY A 66 7.04 2.51 -1.39
C GLY A 66 6.38 1.46 -2.30
N LYS A 67 6.86 1.29 -3.55
CA LYS A 67 6.41 0.21 -4.46
C LYS A 67 6.58 -1.20 -3.86
N THR A 68 7.70 -1.48 -3.20
CA THR A 68 7.93 -2.78 -2.54
C THR A 68 6.82 -3.12 -1.55
N MET A 69 6.38 -2.13 -0.75
CA MET A 69 5.29 -2.32 0.20
C MET A 69 3.99 -2.70 -0.52
N VAL A 70 3.66 -2.08 -1.67
CA VAL A 70 2.48 -2.44 -2.47
C VAL A 70 2.49 -3.93 -2.83
N PHE A 71 3.58 -4.41 -3.44
CA PHE A 71 3.66 -5.82 -3.84
C PHE A 71 3.62 -6.79 -2.65
N SER A 72 4.32 -6.46 -1.56
CA SER A 72 4.30 -7.28 -0.35
C SER A 72 2.92 -7.32 0.32
N LEU A 73 2.23 -6.19 0.39
CA LEU A 73 0.88 -6.09 0.94
C LEU A 73 -0.11 -6.92 0.12
N LEU A 74 -0.10 -6.77 -1.21
CA LEU A 74 -1.00 -7.52 -2.09
C LEU A 74 -0.78 -9.04 -2.02
N ALA A 75 0.49 -9.48 -1.88
CA ALA A 75 0.79 -10.89 -1.67
C ALA A 75 0.18 -11.41 -0.35
N VAL A 76 0.30 -10.64 0.74
CA VAL A 76 -0.29 -11.01 2.04
C VAL A 76 -1.82 -10.99 1.99
N GLU A 77 -2.42 -9.99 1.34
CA GLU A 77 -3.87 -9.94 1.14
C GLU A 77 -4.37 -11.16 0.38
N ASN A 78 -3.73 -11.56 -0.71
CA ASN A 78 -4.10 -12.78 -1.44
C ASN A 78 -4.07 -14.04 -0.56
N LEU A 79 -3.07 -14.18 0.32
CA LEU A 79 -3.00 -15.30 1.26
C LEU A 79 -4.13 -15.26 2.30
N ASN A 80 -4.49 -14.06 2.79
CA ASN A 80 -5.60 -13.89 3.72
C ASN A 80 -6.94 -14.28 3.07
N TRP A 81 -7.14 -13.91 1.81
CA TRP A 81 -8.34 -14.27 1.04
C TRP A 81 -8.45 -15.79 0.86
N LEU A 82 -7.36 -16.46 0.46
CA LEU A 82 -7.34 -17.92 0.33
C LEU A 82 -7.63 -18.63 1.65
N LYS A 83 -7.15 -18.10 2.76
CA LYS A 83 -7.44 -18.66 4.09
C LYS A 83 -8.92 -18.52 4.48
N ALA A 84 -9.55 -17.39 4.13
CA ALA A 84 -10.96 -17.15 4.43
C ALA A 84 -11.90 -18.12 3.68
N GLU A 85 -11.53 -18.54 2.46
CA GLU A 85 -12.30 -19.53 1.68
C GLU A 85 -12.22 -20.95 2.26
N LEU A 86 -11.17 -21.24 3.04
CA LEU A 86 -10.89 -22.57 3.60
C LEU A 86 -11.41 -22.78 5.02
N THR A 87 -12.03 -21.76 5.64
CA THR A 87 -12.49 -21.79 7.04
C THR A 87 -13.98 -21.48 7.14
#